data_AF-A0A851INT2-F1
#
_entry.id   AF-A0A851INT2-F1
#
_cell.length_a   1.000
_cell.length_b   1.000
_cell.length_c   1.000
_cell.angle_alpha   90.00
_cell.angle_beta   90.00
_cell.angle_gamma   90.00
#
_symmetry.space_group_name_H-M   'P 1'
#
loop_
_entity.id
_entity.type
_entity.pdbx_description
1 polymer ?
#
loop_
_entity_poly.entity_id
_entity_poly.type
_entity_poly.pdbx_seq_one_letter_code
_entity_poly.pdbx_strand_id
1 'polypeptide(L)'
;MRNGRKTAALLAAVLLLLSGCGSGRCGELRLQGIDQLERGKYQEAVESFEQAMRAGKGRISKEQFDILKYRTEAEYMLGDYEAAGKTLDILTKADGEREEYQTLRERIAAKLLVRDAGTALNENRISDARRLMDEAAAAGMQEDRDLAFDEIVYLEKTAQWQAAYDAMQAFTEQYPSDSDTEREKRFLETRIAEWRENPFRDESAAETQAMGEISDSR
;
A
#
# COMPACT_ATOMS: atom_id res chain seq x y z
N MET A 1 -77.23 -30.85 21.69
CA MET A 1 -76.35 -30.11 20.76
C MET A 1 -76.36 -28.66 21.19
N ARG A 2 -75.25 -28.17 21.75
CA ARG A 2 -75.18 -26.91 22.52
C ARG A 2 -74.29 -25.93 21.75
N ASN A 3 -74.89 -24.83 21.28
CA ASN A 3 -74.26 -23.83 20.42
C ASN A 3 -73.14 -23.08 21.15
N GLY A 4 -71.91 -23.23 20.67
CA GLY A 4 -70.71 -22.58 21.20
C GLY A 4 -70.61 -21.13 20.72
N ARG A 5 -70.69 -20.20 21.67
CA ARG A 5 -70.37 -18.77 21.52
C ARG A 5 -68.86 -18.65 21.27
N LYS A 6 -68.44 -18.18 20.10
CA LYS A 6 -67.04 -17.82 19.85
C LYS A 6 -66.85 -16.36 20.26
N THR A 7 -66.33 -16.17 21.46
CA THR A 7 -65.86 -14.89 22.00
C THR A 7 -64.67 -14.39 21.18
N ALA A 8 -64.78 -13.16 20.67
CA ALA A 8 -63.62 -12.36 20.29
C ALA A 8 -62.90 -11.93 21.57
N ALA A 9 -61.60 -12.17 21.64
CA ALA A 9 -60.70 -11.51 22.59
C ALA A 9 -59.37 -11.27 21.87
N LEU A 10 -59.10 -9.98 21.63
CA LEU A 10 -57.81 -9.44 21.24
C LEU A 10 -56.71 -9.92 22.20
N LEU A 11 -55.58 -10.36 21.64
CA LEU A 11 -54.27 -10.25 22.29
C LEU A 11 -53.21 -10.11 21.19
N ALA A 12 -53.11 -8.89 20.67
CA ALA A 12 -51.94 -8.43 19.94
C ALA A 12 -50.79 -8.31 20.95
N ALA A 13 -49.94 -9.35 21.03
CA ALA A 13 -48.69 -9.28 21.77
C ALA A 13 -47.66 -8.53 20.92
N VAL A 14 -47.59 -7.22 21.17
CA VAL A 14 -46.53 -6.32 20.74
C VAL A 14 -45.18 -6.81 21.30
N LEU A 15 -44.24 -7.03 20.38
CA LEU A 15 -42.79 -6.86 20.47
C LEU A 15 -42.18 -6.72 21.89
N LEU A 16 -41.50 -7.78 22.33
CA LEU A 16 -40.21 -7.63 23.00
C LEU A 16 -39.11 -8.05 22.04
N LEU A 17 -38.57 -7.02 21.39
CA LEU A 17 -37.33 -7.05 20.62
C LEU A 17 -36.20 -7.66 21.46
N LEU A 18 -35.85 -8.92 21.19
CA LEU A 18 -34.51 -9.42 21.50
C LEU A 18 -33.52 -8.87 20.46
N SER A 19 -33.37 -7.54 20.43
CA SER A 19 -32.31 -6.84 19.70
C SER A 19 -30.99 -6.94 20.46
N GLY A 20 -30.58 -8.18 20.77
CA GLY A 20 -29.26 -8.51 21.30
C GLY A 20 -28.25 -8.85 20.19
N CYS A 21 -28.37 -8.27 18.99
CA CYS A 21 -27.59 -8.68 17.81
C CYS A 21 -26.51 -7.64 17.41
N GLY A 22 -25.82 -7.06 18.39
CA GLY A 22 -24.72 -6.12 18.14
C GLY A 22 -23.35 -6.81 18.04
N SER A 23 -23.05 -7.69 19.00
CA SER A 23 -21.78 -8.40 19.08
C SER A 23 -21.66 -9.54 18.06
N GLY A 24 -22.74 -10.30 17.81
CA GLY A 24 -22.72 -11.43 16.87
C GLY A 24 -22.35 -11.01 15.44
N ARG A 25 -23.03 -10.00 14.89
CA ARG A 25 -22.74 -9.49 13.54
C ARG A 25 -21.35 -8.87 13.41
N CYS A 26 -20.86 -8.20 14.46
CA CYS A 26 -19.51 -7.64 14.47
C CYS A 26 -18.45 -8.74 14.35
N GLY A 27 -18.57 -9.79 15.17
CA GLY A 27 -17.69 -10.94 15.14
C GLY A 27 -17.72 -11.70 13.80
N GLU A 28 -18.90 -11.90 13.22
CA GLU A 28 -19.06 -12.54 11.90
C GLU A 28 -18.33 -11.76 10.80
N LEU A 29 -18.53 -10.45 10.72
CA LEU A 29 -17.88 -9.59 9.72
C LEU A 29 -16.36 -9.51 9.92
N ARG A 30 -15.90 -9.51 11.18
CA ARG A 30 -14.47 -9.60 11.49
C ARG A 30 -13.86 -10.89 10.94
N LEU A 31 -14.49 -12.05 11.19
CA LEU A 31 -14.01 -13.34 10.68
C LEU A 31 -14.04 -13.40 9.15
N GLN A 32 -15.09 -12.85 8.54
CA GLN A 32 -15.16 -12.72 7.08
C GLN A 32 -14.02 -11.88 6.52
N GLY A 33 -13.70 -10.74 7.15
CA GLY A 33 -12.58 -9.89 6.74
C GLY A 33 -11.23 -10.61 6.83
N ILE A 34 -11.02 -11.42 7.87
CA ILE A 34 -9.79 -12.22 8.03
C ILE A 34 -9.69 -13.28 6.92
N ASP A 35 -10.76 -14.03 6.61
CA ASP A 35 -10.75 -15.01 5.51
C ASP A 35 -10.49 -14.34 4.14
N GLN A 36 -11.05 -13.15 3.92
CA GLN A 36 -10.77 -12.37 2.71
C GLN A 36 -9.31 -11.93 2.64
N LEU A 37 -8.76 -11.42 3.75
CA LEU A 37 -7.35 -11.01 3.84
C LEU A 37 -6.41 -12.20 3.53
N GLU A 38 -6.66 -13.36 4.14
CA GLU A 38 -5.87 -14.58 3.92
C GLU A 38 -5.93 -15.09 2.46
N ARG A 39 -7.01 -14.79 1.75
CA ARG A 39 -7.19 -15.13 0.33
C ARG A 39 -6.69 -14.06 -0.64
N GLY A 40 -6.02 -13.02 -0.15
CA GLY A 40 -5.51 -11.92 -0.97
C GLY A 40 -6.59 -10.94 -1.47
N LYS A 41 -7.79 -11.00 -0.91
CA LYS A 41 -8.94 -10.17 -1.31
C LYS A 41 -8.98 -8.88 -0.48
N TYR A 42 -7.93 -8.08 -0.61
CA TYR A 42 -7.67 -6.97 0.31
C TYR A 42 -8.77 -5.91 0.34
N GLN A 43 -9.27 -5.49 -0.83
CA GLN A 43 -10.39 -4.53 -0.91
C GLN A 43 -11.64 -5.04 -0.19
N GLU A 44 -12.00 -6.30 -0.44
CA GLU A 44 -13.17 -6.93 0.18
C GLU A 44 -12.99 -7.09 1.70
N ALA A 45 -11.77 -7.36 2.15
CA ALA A 45 -11.42 -7.43 3.56
C ALA A 45 -11.60 -6.07 4.26
N VAL A 46 -11.11 -4.98 3.65
CA VAL A 46 -11.28 -3.62 4.17
C VAL A 46 -12.76 -3.28 4.33
N GLU A 47 -13.59 -3.60 3.34
CA GLU A 47 -15.04 -3.38 3.40
C GLU A 47 -15.70 -4.17 4.54
N SER A 48 -15.32 -5.43 4.75
CA SER A 48 -15.83 -6.25 5.86
C SER A 48 -15.43 -5.69 7.21
N PHE A 49 -14.18 -5.23 7.37
CA PHE A 49 -13.72 -4.62 8.62
C PHE A 49 -14.43 -3.28 8.92
N GLU A 50 -14.70 -2.46 7.91
CA GLU A 50 -15.50 -1.25 8.10
C GLU A 50 -16.93 -1.55 8.55
N GLN A 51 -17.55 -2.57 7.95
CA GLN A 51 -18.87 -3.01 8.38
C GLN A 51 -18.84 -3.57 9.81
N ALA A 52 -17.79 -4.31 10.17
CA ALA A 52 -17.59 -4.83 11.52
C ALA A 52 -17.46 -3.68 12.55
N MET A 53 -16.69 -2.64 12.24
CA MET A 53 -16.56 -1.45 13.09
C MET A 53 -17.90 -0.73 13.29
N ARG A 54 -18.71 -0.58 12.24
CA ARG A 54 -20.07 0.01 12.34
C ARG A 54 -21.01 -0.84 13.20
N ALA A 55 -20.89 -2.16 13.13
CA ALA A 55 -21.70 -3.08 13.94
C ALA A 55 -21.35 -3.04 15.45
N GLY A 56 -20.12 -2.65 15.81
CA GLY A 56 -19.61 -2.59 17.19
C GLY A 56 -20.23 -1.52 18.10
N LYS A 57 -21.24 -0.77 17.64
CA LYS A 57 -22.01 0.24 18.42
C LYS A 57 -21.15 1.30 19.13
N GLY A 58 -20.00 1.66 18.56
CA GLY A 58 -19.21 2.83 18.99
C GLY A 58 -18.42 2.66 20.30
N ARG A 59 -18.35 1.46 20.88
CA ARG A 59 -17.40 1.17 21.96
C ARG A 59 -16.11 0.64 21.35
N ILE A 60 -15.01 1.34 21.57
CA ILE A 60 -13.70 0.76 21.25
C ILE A 60 -13.36 -0.24 22.35
N SER A 61 -13.45 -1.53 22.00
CA SER A 61 -13.14 -2.66 22.87
C SER A 61 -11.93 -3.42 22.32
N LYS A 62 -11.44 -4.42 23.05
CA LYS A 62 -10.37 -5.30 22.56
C LYS A 62 -10.70 -5.94 21.20
N GLU A 63 -11.97 -6.23 20.94
CA GLU A 63 -12.43 -6.77 19.66
C GLU A 63 -12.28 -5.76 18.51
N GLN A 64 -12.41 -4.46 18.79
CA GLN A 64 -12.26 -3.38 17.81
C GLN A 64 -10.80 -3.03 17.57
N PHE A 65 -9.94 -3.16 18.58
CA PHE A 65 -8.49 -3.06 18.39
C PHE A 65 -7.99 -4.10 17.38
N ASP A 66 -8.51 -5.33 17.49
CA ASP A 66 -8.16 -6.40 16.59
C ASP A 66 -8.68 -6.15 15.16
N ILE A 67 -9.92 -5.67 15.00
CA ILE A 67 -10.45 -5.25 13.68
C ILE A 67 -9.58 -4.15 13.07
N LEU A 68 -9.20 -3.13 13.84
CA LEU A 68 -8.36 -2.04 13.34
C LEU A 68 -6.97 -2.54 12.93
N LYS A 69 -6.41 -3.50 13.66
CA LYS A 69 -5.13 -4.12 13.29
C LYS A 69 -5.22 -4.86 11.95
N TYR A 70 -6.21 -5.74 11.80
CA TYR A 70 -6.40 -6.46 10.53
C TYR A 70 -6.76 -5.54 9.38
N ARG A 71 -7.52 -4.46 9.64
CA ARG A 71 -7.80 -3.44 8.62
C ARG A 71 -6.54 -2.69 8.19
N THR A 72 -5.66 -2.35 9.13
CA THR A 72 -4.35 -1.74 8.82
C THR A 72 -3.53 -2.63 7.89
N GLU A 73 -3.46 -3.94 8.18
CA GLU A 73 -2.75 -4.90 7.32
C GLU A 73 -3.43 -5.04 5.95
N ALA A 74 -4.76 -5.11 5.90
CA ALA A 74 -5.50 -5.19 4.65
C ALA A 74 -5.30 -3.95 3.77
N GLU A 75 -5.33 -2.75 4.35
CA GLU A 75 -5.04 -1.49 3.66
C GLU A 75 -3.58 -1.44 3.18
N TYR A 76 -2.63 -1.91 4.00
CA TYR A 76 -1.22 -2.02 3.61
C TYR A 76 -1.05 -2.97 2.41
N MET A 77 -1.65 -4.16 2.46
CA MET A 77 -1.56 -5.15 1.38
C MET A 77 -2.30 -4.72 0.11
N LEU A 78 -3.32 -3.87 0.24
CA LEU A 78 -4.00 -3.21 -0.87
C LEU A 78 -3.15 -2.12 -1.53
N GLY A 79 -2.07 -1.66 -0.86
CA GLY A 79 -1.25 -0.53 -1.29
C GLY A 79 -1.79 0.85 -0.87
N ASP A 80 -2.87 0.91 -0.08
CA ASP A 80 -3.40 2.16 0.46
C ASP A 80 -2.71 2.51 1.79
N TYR A 81 -1.43 2.87 1.68
CA TYR A 81 -0.58 3.16 2.84
C TYR A 81 -1.06 4.39 3.65
N GLU A 82 -1.76 5.34 3.02
CA GLU A 82 -2.36 6.49 3.69
C GLU A 82 -3.54 6.08 4.57
N ALA A 83 -4.43 5.22 4.06
CA ALA A 83 -5.51 4.66 4.85
C ALA A 83 -4.98 3.80 5.99
N ALA A 84 -3.99 2.92 5.71
CA ALA A 84 -3.33 2.10 6.72
C ALA A 84 -2.76 2.95 7.87
N GLY A 85 -2.05 4.03 7.55
CA GLY A 85 -1.50 4.96 8.55
C GLY A 85 -2.59 5.61 9.42
N LYS A 86 -3.69 6.05 8.82
CA LYS A 86 -4.84 6.63 9.55
C LYS A 86 -5.51 5.61 10.46
N THR A 87 -5.68 4.38 10.00
CA THR A 87 -6.26 3.28 10.79
C THR A 87 -5.37 2.94 11.98
N LEU A 88 -4.06 2.86 11.77
CA LEU A 88 -3.08 2.61 12.81
C LEU A 88 -3.05 3.74 13.85
N ASP A 89 -3.21 5.00 13.42
CA ASP A 89 -3.34 6.13 14.33
C ASP A 89 -4.59 6.04 15.22
N ILE A 90 -5.72 5.60 14.66
CA ILE A 90 -6.95 5.38 15.43
C ILE A 90 -6.72 4.26 16.46
N LEU A 91 -6.09 3.16 16.04
CA LEU A 91 -5.74 2.04 16.91
C LEU A 91 -4.84 2.50 18.07
N THR A 92 -3.74 3.19 17.75
CA THR A 92 -2.75 3.67 18.72
C THR A 92 -3.37 4.65 19.71
N LYS A 93 -4.23 5.58 19.25
CA LYS A 93 -4.94 6.52 20.13
C LYS A 93 -5.88 5.83 21.10
N ALA A 94 -6.44 4.68 20.71
CA ALA A 94 -7.46 3.99 21.51
C ALA A 94 -6.89 2.89 22.42
N ASP A 95 -5.84 2.19 21.99
CA ASP A 95 -5.20 1.09 22.75
C ASP A 95 -3.85 1.47 23.37
N GLY A 96 -3.36 2.68 23.08
CA GLY A 96 -2.06 3.17 23.54
C GLY A 96 -0.91 2.73 22.64
N GLU A 97 0.28 3.27 22.94
CA GLU A 97 1.52 2.94 22.23
C GLU A 97 1.96 1.50 22.51
N ARG A 98 2.34 0.79 21.44
CA ARG A 98 2.88 -0.58 21.48
C ARG A 98 3.98 -0.73 20.46
N GLU A 99 4.94 -1.61 20.76
CA GLU A 99 6.04 -1.94 19.84
C GLU A 99 5.53 -2.44 18.48
N GLU A 100 4.54 -3.35 18.46
CA GLU A 100 3.91 -3.85 17.23
C GLU A 100 3.34 -2.70 16.36
N TYR A 101 2.81 -1.64 16.97
CA TYR A 101 2.26 -0.50 16.23
C TYR A 101 3.35 0.40 15.68
N GLN A 102 4.46 0.55 16.40
CA GLN A 102 5.62 1.28 15.89
C GLN A 102 6.25 0.55 14.70
N THR A 103 6.41 -0.77 14.77
CA THR A 103 6.87 -1.57 13.63
C THR A 103 5.95 -1.43 12.40
N LEU A 104 4.62 -1.46 12.59
CA LEU A 104 3.68 -1.23 11.49
C LEU A 104 3.79 0.19 10.92
N ARG A 105 3.96 1.20 11.78
CA ARG A 105 4.12 2.61 11.39
C ARG A 105 5.37 2.80 10.53
N GLU A 106 6.49 2.21 10.93
CA GLU A 106 7.75 2.25 10.19
C GLU A 106 7.61 1.59 8.81
N ARG A 107 6.98 0.42 8.73
CA ARG A 107 6.69 -0.26 7.44
C ARG A 107 5.83 0.61 6.51
N ILE A 108 4.77 1.21 7.05
CA ILE A 108 3.89 2.11 6.28
C ILE A 108 4.67 3.34 5.79
N ALA A 109 5.47 3.96 6.66
CA ALA A 109 6.28 5.12 6.31
C ALA A 109 7.31 4.79 5.22
N ALA A 110 7.97 3.64 5.30
CA ALA A 110 8.91 3.18 4.29
C ALA A 110 8.24 3.02 2.91
N LYS A 111 7.03 2.47 2.87
CA LYS A 111 6.24 2.36 1.62
C LYS A 111 5.77 3.71 1.08
N LEU A 112 5.44 4.67 1.95
CA LEU A 112 5.12 6.03 1.53
C LEU A 112 6.34 6.72 0.90
N LEU A 113 7.55 6.51 1.43
CA LEU A 113 8.78 7.04 0.82
C LEU A 113 8.98 6.52 -0.61
N VAL A 114 8.77 5.21 -0.84
CA VAL A 114 8.84 4.62 -2.20
C VAL A 114 7.81 5.26 -3.13
N ARG A 115 6.54 5.36 -2.71
CA ARG A 115 5.48 6.02 -3.51
C ARG A 115 5.83 7.47 -3.84
N ASP A 116 6.35 8.21 -2.86
CA ASP A 116 6.66 9.63 -3.00
C ASP A 116 7.89 9.83 -3.90
N ALA A 117 8.86 8.90 -3.89
CA ALA A 117 9.98 8.87 -4.84
C ALA A 117 9.48 8.72 -6.28
N GLY A 118 8.65 7.71 -6.57
CA GLY A 118 8.03 7.53 -7.90
C GLY A 118 7.22 8.75 -8.34
N THR A 119 6.51 9.40 -7.41
CA THR A 119 5.80 10.65 -7.68
C THR A 119 6.77 11.78 -8.05
N ALA A 120 7.85 11.95 -7.30
CA ALA A 120 8.88 12.95 -7.61
C ALA A 120 9.54 12.71 -8.97
N LEU A 121 9.79 11.45 -9.35
CA LEU A 121 10.30 11.09 -10.68
C LEU A 121 9.32 11.49 -11.80
N ASN A 122 8.03 11.21 -11.62
CA ASN A 122 6.97 11.58 -12.56
C ASN A 122 6.85 13.09 -12.73
N GLU A 123 7.04 13.85 -11.66
CA GLU A 123 7.02 15.31 -11.64
C GLU A 123 8.38 15.94 -12.03
N ASN A 124 9.38 15.13 -12.37
CA ASN A 124 10.73 15.56 -12.72
C ASN A 124 11.46 16.35 -11.61
N ARG A 125 11.12 16.09 -10.35
CA ARG A 125 11.82 16.60 -9.15
C ARG A 125 12.97 15.66 -8.78
N ILE A 126 14.02 15.67 -9.60
CA ILE A 126 15.10 14.65 -9.56
C ILE A 126 15.84 14.61 -8.22
N SER A 127 16.18 15.76 -7.63
CA SER A 127 16.86 15.80 -6.32
C SER A 127 15.99 15.26 -5.18
N ASP A 128 14.67 15.55 -5.22
CA ASP A 128 13.73 14.99 -4.24
C ASP A 128 13.59 13.48 -4.40
N ALA A 129 13.52 12.99 -5.65
CA ALA A 129 13.44 11.57 -5.94
C ALA A 129 14.63 10.82 -5.34
N ARG A 130 15.87 11.27 -5.64
CA ARG A 130 17.09 10.65 -5.09
C ARG A 130 17.07 10.58 -3.57
N ARG A 131 16.75 11.71 -2.91
CA ARG A 131 16.67 11.78 -1.45
C ARG A 131 15.63 10.80 -0.88
N LEU A 132 14.42 10.78 -1.45
CA LEU A 132 13.35 9.88 -0.99
C LEU A 132 13.70 8.41 -1.20
N MET A 133 14.36 8.07 -2.31
CA MET A 133 14.84 6.72 -2.58
C MET A 133 15.91 6.28 -1.58
N ASP A 134 16.84 7.17 -1.23
CA ASP A 134 17.86 6.91 -0.22
C ASP A 134 17.25 6.71 1.18
N GLU A 135 16.27 7.56 1.53
CA GLU A 135 15.51 7.41 2.78
C GLU A 135 14.73 6.08 2.82
N ALA A 136 14.09 5.68 1.71
CA ALA A 136 13.41 4.39 1.60
C ALA A 136 14.38 3.21 1.75
N ALA A 137 15.53 3.25 1.07
CA ALA A 137 16.56 2.23 1.16
C ALA A 137 17.13 2.11 2.59
N ALA A 138 17.35 3.24 3.27
CA ALA A 138 17.76 3.27 4.67
C ALA A 138 16.68 2.71 5.62
N ALA A 139 15.41 2.84 5.25
CA ALA A 139 14.27 2.25 5.94
C ALA A 139 14.06 0.75 5.61
N GLY A 140 14.98 0.11 4.88
CA GLY A 140 14.96 -1.33 4.59
C GLY A 140 14.26 -1.72 3.29
N MET A 141 13.95 -0.78 2.40
CA MET A 141 13.24 -1.03 1.14
C MET A 141 14.15 -1.44 -0.02
N GLN A 142 15.38 -1.90 0.25
CA GLN A 142 16.40 -2.17 -0.76
C GLN A 142 15.98 -3.25 -1.78
N GLU A 143 15.17 -4.21 -1.34
CA GLU A 143 14.63 -5.28 -2.18
C GLU A 143 13.19 -5.00 -2.64
N ASP A 144 12.70 -3.78 -2.41
CA ASP A 144 11.36 -3.40 -2.85
C ASP A 144 11.31 -3.28 -4.38
N ARG A 145 10.33 -3.96 -4.98
CA ARG A 145 10.15 -3.99 -6.43
C ARG A 145 9.93 -2.60 -7.02
N ASP A 146 9.14 -1.74 -6.36
CA ASP A 146 8.84 -0.42 -6.89
C ASP A 146 10.04 0.52 -6.76
N LEU A 147 10.77 0.44 -5.64
CA LEU A 147 12.02 1.19 -5.48
C LEU A 147 13.09 0.78 -6.51
N ALA A 148 13.22 -0.53 -6.78
CA ALA A 148 14.15 -1.04 -7.79
C ALA A 148 13.79 -0.54 -9.20
N PHE A 149 12.49 -0.45 -9.52
CA PHE A 149 12.03 0.13 -10.78
C PHE A 149 12.28 1.64 -10.85
N ASP A 150 12.00 2.36 -9.76
CA ASP A 150 12.25 3.80 -9.65
C ASP A 150 13.74 4.15 -9.83
N GLU A 151 14.66 3.28 -9.41
CA GLU A 151 16.10 3.44 -9.69
C GLU A 151 16.40 3.43 -11.19
N ILE A 152 15.78 2.53 -11.95
CA ILE A 152 15.94 2.51 -13.41
C ILE A 152 15.44 3.82 -14.02
N VAL A 153 14.26 4.27 -13.60
CA VAL A 153 13.66 5.53 -14.09
C VAL A 153 14.54 6.74 -13.73
N TYR A 154 15.13 6.77 -12.54
CA TYR A 154 16.08 7.80 -12.13
C TYR A 154 17.33 7.82 -13.02
N LEU A 155 17.94 6.65 -13.25
CA LEU A 155 19.12 6.51 -14.12
C LEU A 155 18.83 6.98 -15.55
N GLU A 156 17.65 6.67 -16.08
CA GLU A 156 17.21 7.19 -17.38
C GLU A 156 17.05 8.70 -17.42
N LYS A 157 16.37 9.28 -16.43
CA LYS A 157 16.14 10.73 -16.35
C LYS A 157 17.44 11.51 -16.18
N THR A 158 18.46 10.89 -15.62
CA THR A 158 19.81 11.43 -15.44
C THR A 158 20.79 11.01 -16.54
N ALA A 159 20.29 10.40 -17.63
CA ALA A 159 21.05 9.98 -18.80
C ALA A 159 22.21 8.98 -18.51
N GLN A 160 22.08 8.21 -17.43
CA GLN A 160 22.98 7.11 -17.08
C GLN A 160 22.56 5.83 -17.81
N TRP A 161 22.58 5.87 -19.15
CA TRP A 161 21.97 4.86 -20.02
C TRP A 161 22.50 3.43 -19.80
N GLN A 162 23.81 3.28 -19.58
CA GLN A 162 24.42 1.98 -19.34
C GLN A 162 23.97 1.40 -17.99
N ALA A 163 23.96 2.21 -16.93
CA ALA A 163 23.49 1.79 -15.62
C ALA A 163 21.99 1.45 -15.64
N ALA A 164 21.16 2.26 -16.31
CA ALA A 164 19.73 1.99 -16.46
C ALA A 164 19.48 0.65 -17.18
N TYR A 165 20.23 0.36 -18.23
CA TYR A 165 20.14 -0.91 -18.94
C TYR A 165 20.56 -2.10 -18.07
N ASP A 166 21.68 -2.00 -17.35
CA ASP A 166 22.17 -3.08 -16.49
C ASP A 166 21.18 -3.34 -15.33
N ALA A 167 20.64 -2.27 -14.72
CA ALA A 167 19.61 -2.36 -13.70
C ALA A 167 18.31 -2.98 -14.24
N MET A 168 17.89 -2.65 -15.46
CA MET A 168 16.73 -3.27 -16.12
C MET A 168 16.93 -4.77 -16.37
N GLN A 169 18.13 -5.21 -16.78
CA GLN A 169 18.37 -6.66 -16.93
C GLN A 169 18.23 -7.38 -15.59
N ALA A 170 18.88 -6.88 -14.54
CA ALA A 170 18.78 -7.43 -13.20
C ALA A 170 17.32 -7.45 -12.68
N PHE A 171 16.58 -6.37 -12.93
CA PHE A 171 15.16 -6.28 -12.59
C PHE A 171 14.34 -7.38 -13.26
N THR A 172 14.51 -7.59 -14.58
CA THR A 172 13.75 -8.63 -15.31
C THR A 172 14.12 -10.05 -14.89
N GLU A 173 15.35 -10.28 -14.42
CA GLU A 173 15.76 -11.57 -13.85
C GLU A 173 15.11 -11.80 -12.48
N GLN A 174 15.02 -10.75 -11.65
CA GLN A 174 14.44 -10.81 -10.31
C GLN A 174 12.90 -10.88 -10.34
N TYR A 175 12.26 -10.22 -11.30
CA TYR A 175 10.80 -10.11 -11.44
C TYR A 175 10.30 -10.66 -12.79
N PRO A 176 10.48 -11.96 -13.09
CA PRO A 176 10.22 -12.52 -14.42
C PRO A 176 8.75 -12.57 -14.83
N SER A 177 7.82 -12.40 -13.89
CA SER A 177 6.37 -12.35 -14.14
C SER A 177 5.84 -10.94 -14.44
N ASP A 178 6.72 -9.94 -14.42
CA ASP A 178 6.35 -8.53 -14.62
C ASP A 178 6.22 -8.21 -16.11
N SER A 179 5.01 -8.37 -16.66
CA SER A 179 4.76 -8.14 -18.09
C SER A 179 4.90 -6.68 -18.51
N ASP A 180 4.86 -5.75 -17.55
CA ASP A 180 4.81 -4.31 -17.82
C ASP A 180 6.20 -3.74 -18.12
N THR A 181 7.28 -4.47 -17.82
CA THR A 181 8.66 -4.01 -18.05
C THR A 181 9.20 -4.29 -19.45
N GLU A 182 8.54 -5.12 -20.26
CA GLU A 182 8.99 -5.47 -21.62
C GLU A 182 9.07 -4.25 -22.56
N ARG A 183 8.16 -3.28 -22.37
CA ARG A 183 8.18 -2.03 -23.14
C ARG A 183 9.41 -1.19 -22.78
N GLU A 184 9.69 -1.06 -21.49
CA GLU A 184 10.78 -0.23 -20.97
C GLU A 184 12.13 -0.84 -21.33
N LYS A 185 12.26 -2.17 -21.21
CA LYS A 185 13.44 -2.91 -21.68
C LYS A 185 13.77 -2.62 -23.14
N ARG A 186 12.78 -2.72 -24.04
CA ARG A 186 12.97 -2.45 -25.47
C ARG A 186 13.43 -1.02 -25.74
N PHE A 187 12.91 -0.07 -24.98
CA PHE A 187 13.29 1.33 -25.09
C PHE A 187 14.76 1.54 -24.69
N LEU A 188 15.18 1.00 -23.53
CA LEU A 188 16.56 1.02 -23.07
C LEU A 188 17.52 0.32 -24.04
N GLU A 189 17.12 -0.84 -24.59
CA GLU A 189 17.88 -1.58 -25.62
C GLU A 189 18.15 -0.71 -26.85
N THR A 190 17.17 0.05 -27.30
CA THR A 190 17.33 0.94 -28.46
C THR A 190 18.26 2.10 -28.13
N ARG A 191 18.03 2.77 -27.00
CA ARG A 191 18.86 3.89 -26.54
C ARG A 191 20.32 3.51 -26.36
N ILE A 192 20.60 2.33 -25.81
CA ILE A 192 21.97 1.90 -25.56
C ILE A 192 22.68 1.48 -26.85
N ALA A 193 21.96 0.92 -27.82
CA ALA A 193 22.52 0.65 -29.15
C ALA A 193 22.96 1.95 -29.84
N GLU A 194 22.08 2.96 -29.86
CA GLU A 194 22.40 4.29 -30.41
C GLU A 194 23.56 4.96 -29.66
N TRP A 195 23.53 4.93 -28.32
CA TRP A 195 24.59 5.52 -27.48
C TRP A 195 25.94 4.83 -27.69
N ARG A 196 25.97 3.50 -27.82
CA ARG A 196 27.21 2.74 -28.07
C ARG A 196 27.82 3.05 -29.43
N GLU A 197 26.99 3.30 -30.43
CA GLU A 197 27.42 3.70 -31.78
C GLU A 197 27.84 5.18 -31.87
N ASN A 198 27.48 6.01 -30.89
CA ASN A 198 27.87 7.43 -30.86
C ASN A 198 29.38 7.60 -30.58
N PRO A 199 30.17 8.19 -31.50
CA PRO A 199 31.60 8.38 -31.33
C PRO A 199 31.97 9.43 -30.26
N PHE A 200 31.02 10.27 -29.82
CA PHE A 200 31.23 11.30 -28.80
C PHE A 200 30.64 10.91 -27.43
N ARG A 201 30.28 9.64 -27.23
CA ARG A 201 29.57 9.19 -26.03
C ARG A 201 30.33 9.49 -24.73
N ASP A 202 31.65 9.36 -24.74
CA ASP A 202 32.51 9.55 -23.57
C ASP A 202 32.60 11.03 -23.16
N GLU A 203 32.51 11.96 -24.13
CA GLU A 203 32.45 13.40 -23.88
C GLU A 203 31.08 13.80 -23.32
N SER A 204 29.99 13.24 -23.87
CA SER A 204 28.62 13.51 -23.40
C SER A 204 28.34 13.00 -21.98
N ALA A 205 28.96 11.87 -21.60
CA ALA A 205 28.86 11.32 -20.26
C ALA A 205 29.57 12.21 -19.22
N ALA A 206 30.74 12.74 -19.57
CA ALA A 206 31.50 13.64 -18.70
C ALA A 206 30.78 14.99 -18.47
N GLU A 207 30.14 15.56 -19.50
CA GLU A 207 29.35 16.79 -19.36
C GLU A 207 28.11 16.60 -18.48
N THR A 208 27.42 15.46 -18.63
CA THR A 208 26.24 15.12 -17.84
C THR A 208 26.58 14.96 -16.36
N GLN A 209 27.69 14.28 -16.06
CA GLN A 209 28.19 14.08 -14.70
C GLN A 209 28.58 15.42 -14.05
N ALA A 210 29.24 16.30 -14.80
CA ALA A 210 29.59 17.65 -14.32
C ALA A 210 28.35 18.53 -14.06
N MET A 211 27.29 18.41 -14.87
CA MET A 211 26.04 19.16 -14.66
C MET A 211 25.24 18.68 -13.46
N GLY A 212 25.25 17.37 -13.17
CA GLY A 212 24.64 16.79 -11.97
C GLY A 212 25.28 17.31 -10.68
N GLU A 213 26.62 17.33 -10.62
CA GLU A 213 27.36 17.81 -9.45
C GLU A 213 27.15 19.32 -9.18
N ILE A 214 26.98 20.13 -10.23
CA ILE A 214 26.71 21.56 -10.09
C ILE A 214 25.30 21.81 -9.53
N SER A 215 24.33 20.97 -9.89
CA SER A 215 22.95 21.04 -9.39
C SER A 215 22.85 20.72 -7.90
N ASP A 216 23.59 19.72 -7.41
CA ASP A 216 23.56 19.30 -6.00
C ASP A 216 24.39 20.21 -5.05
N SER A 217 25.09 21.21 -5.60
CA SER A 217 25.94 22.16 -4.84
C SER A 217 25.26 23.49 -4.49
N ARG A 218 23.96 23.65 -4.79
CA ARG A 218 23.18 24.88 -4.54
C ARG A 218 21.96 24.63 -3.67
#